data_AF-F3ATC7-F1
#
_entry.id   AF-F3ATC7-F1
#
_cell.length_a   1.000
_cell.length_b   1.000
_cell.length_c   1.000
_cell.angle_alpha   90.00
_cell.angle_beta   90.00
_cell.angle_gamma   90.00
#
_symmetry.space_group_name_H-M   'P 1'
#
loop_
_entity.id
_entity.type
_entity.pdbx_description
1 polymer ?
#
loop_
_entity_poly.entity_id
_entity_poly.type
_entity_poly.pdbx_seq_one_letter_code
_entity_poly.pdbx_strand_id
1 'polypeptide(L)'
;MKEPITKVKRNYGIDMLRLVAMFFVVICHVLGHGGVMKNATGYNYSVSSLLQIVAYCAVNCYAIISGYVGYKEEDNYHYTKYLKFWIPVFFYSVGITIIFYVINSGSVGIKEIIWAFFPVTTYEYWYVNAYTALFFLIPWINRLIQNITEKELNRLIFVLFMFFSVYLTFSTWFADTFTLGGGYDFAWLIILYIAGAWIKKNKINEKWRVSFWITMITICIAATWLWETFAPVAKRLFVSYISVTIVLMAVGMVAIFSRLQLSSRMISIVRFFSPAAFGVYLIHSQTWIWRELMSDRFSWIANYKVYTLPFIVVGCAGGIFIICLLIEKLRLVLFEVLKINRLIQILERRLESVLNNCFNKIGG
;
A
#
# COMPACT_ATOMS: atom_id res chain seq x y z
N MET A 1 20.80 27.29 -26.32
CA MET A 1 19.67 27.47 -25.39
C MET A 1 19.63 26.26 -24.48
N LYS A 2 19.83 26.43 -23.16
CA LYS A 2 19.62 25.35 -22.21
C LYS A 2 18.11 25.20 -22.05
N GLU A 3 17.55 24.07 -22.46
CA GLU A 3 16.16 23.73 -22.16
C GLU A 3 15.92 23.87 -20.64
N PRO A 4 14.80 24.46 -20.21
CA PRO A 4 14.48 24.52 -18.81
C PRO A 4 14.21 23.09 -18.35
N ILE A 5 15.05 22.58 -17.43
CA ILE A 5 14.79 21.36 -16.68
C ILE A 5 13.41 21.53 -16.04
N THR A 6 12.39 20.90 -16.63
CA THR A 6 11.03 20.97 -16.12
C THR A 6 11.02 20.23 -14.80
N LYS A 7 11.09 20.96 -13.68
CA LYS A 7 10.86 20.38 -12.35
C LYS A 7 9.53 19.65 -12.41
N VAL A 8 9.57 18.32 -12.33
CA VAL A 8 8.38 17.46 -12.32
C VAL A 8 7.43 17.99 -11.24
N LYS A 9 6.31 18.56 -11.66
CA LYS A 9 5.31 19.15 -10.75
C LYS A 9 4.70 18.01 -9.91
N ARG A 10 4.82 18.13 -8.59
CA ARG A 10 4.26 17.15 -7.64
C ARG A 10 2.76 16.96 -7.87
N ASN A 11 2.32 15.71 -8.02
CA ASN A 11 0.92 15.36 -8.22
C ASN A 11 0.22 15.18 -6.86
N TYR A 12 -0.50 16.21 -6.40
CA TYR A 12 -1.21 16.17 -5.11
C TYR A 12 -2.43 15.25 -5.13
N GLY A 13 -3.00 14.93 -6.29
CA GLY A 13 -4.06 13.94 -6.41
C GLY A 13 -3.55 12.53 -6.04
N ILE A 14 -2.36 12.15 -6.50
CA ILE A 14 -1.71 10.90 -6.08
C ILE A 14 -1.39 10.89 -4.58
N ASP A 15 -0.96 12.02 -4.00
CA ASP A 15 -0.74 12.10 -2.55
C ASP A 15 -2.04 11.99 -1.75
N MET A 16 -3.15 12.51 -2.27
CA MET A 16 -4.47 12.30 -1.68
C MET A 16 -4.87 10.83 -1.76
N LEU A 17 -4.61 10.15 -2.89
CA LEU A 17 -4.89 8.72 -3.03
C LEU A 17 -4.11 7.88 -2.01
N ARG A 18 -2.86 8.25 -1.67
CA ARG A 18 -2.11 7.56 -0.60
C ARG A 18 -2.85 7.63 0.74
N LEU A 19 -3.40 8.79 1.10
CA LEU A 19 -4.18 8.94 2.33
C LEU A 19 -5.48 8.14 2.28
N VAL A 20 -6.21 8.18 1.15
CA VAL A 20 -7.43 7.39 0.94
C VAL A 20 -7.15 5.90 1.01
N ALA A 21 -6.12 5.42 0.33
CA ALA A 21 -5.71 4.02 0.34
C ALA A 21 -5.30 3.58 1.74
N MET A 22 -4.58 4.40 2.51
CA MET A 22 -4.24 4.04 3.89
C MET A 22 -5.47 3.94 4.77
N PHE A 23 -6.42 4.86 4.61
CA PHE A 23 -7.70 4.79 5.31
C PHE A 23 -8.48 3.52 4.95
N PHE A 24 -8.48 3.14 3.67
CA PHE A 24 -9.07 1.87 3.21
C PHE A 24 -8.39 0.64 3.82
N VAL A 25 -7.04 0.64 3.98
CA VAL A 25 -6.34 -0.44 4.71
C VAL A 25 -6.90 -0.57 6.14
N VAL A 26 -7.08 0.53 6.85
CA VAL A 26 -7.65 0.51 8.21
C VAL A 26 -9.09 -0.01 8.21
N ILE A 27 -9.92 0.38 7.24
CA ILE A 27 -11.28 -0.19 7.08
C ILE A 27 -11.21 -1.71 6.90
N CYS A 28 -10.35 -2.20 6.01
CA CYS A 28 -10.17 -3.64 5.79
C CYS A 28 -9.72 -4.36 7.06
N HIS A 29 -8.83 -3.76 7.85
CA HIS A 29 -8.36 -4.34 9.11
C HIS A 29 -9.44 -4.33 10.20
N VAL A 30 -10.25 -3.28 10.33
CA VAL A 30 -11.42 -3.27 11.24
C VAL A 30 -12.43 -4.34 10.82
N LEU A 31 -12.75 -4.43 9.53
CA LEU A 31 -13.74 -5.39 9.03
C LEU A 31 -13.27 -6.83 9.12
N GLY A 32 -12.05 -7.12 8.65
CA GLY A 32 -11.48 -8.46 8.61
C GLY A 32 -10.96 -8.88 9.98
N HIS A 33 -9.77 -8.39 10.33
CA HIS A 33 -9.05 -8.81 11.55
C HIS A 33 -9.64 -8.26 12.84
N GLY A 34 -10.38 -7.14 12.77
CA GLY A 34 -11.17 -6.62 13.88
C GLY A 34 -12.39 -7.49 14.23
N GLY A 35 -12.69 -8.51 13.43
CA GLY A 35 -13.69 -9.53 13.74
C GLY A 35 -15.11 -9.19 13.30
N VAL A 36 -15.36 -8.04 12.66
CA VAL A 36 -16.71 -7.68 12.19
C VAL A 36 -17.22 -8.72 11.19
N MET A 37 -16.42 -9.05 10.18
CA MET A 37 -16.80 -9.98 9.11
C MET A 37 -16.98 -11.41 9.60
N LYS A 38 -16.17 -11.82 10.57
CA LYS A 38 -16.24 -13.15 11.21
C LYS A 38 -17.54 -13.35 11.99
N ASN A 39 -18.10 -12.29 12.56
CA ASN A 39 -19.29 -12.35 13.42
C ASN A 39 -20.57 -11.85 12.73
N ALA A 40 -20.48 -11.18 11.59
CA ALA A 40 -21.62 -10.69 10.84
C ALA A 40 -22.30 -11.82 10.04
N THR A 41 -23.64 -11.84 10.04
CA THR A 41 -24.45 -12.81 9.28
C THR A 41 -25.52 -12.10 8.45
N GLY A 42 -26.12 -12.80 7.48
CA GLY A 42 -27.20 -12.27 6.63
C GLY A 42 -26.88 -10.91 6.01
N TYR A 43 -27.78 -9.95 6.17
CA TYR A 43 -27.60 -8.59 5.66
C TYR A 43 -26.41 -7.84 6.28
N ASN A 44 -26.07 -8.10 7.54
CA ASN A 44 -24.89 -7.49 8.18
C ASN A 44 -23.60 -7.97 7.50
N TYR A 45 -23.51 -9.25 7.12
CA TYR A 45 -22.38 -9.77 6.35
C TYR A 45 -22.30 -9.11 4.98
N SER A 46 -23.42 -9.05 4.25
CA SER A 46 -23.46 -8.49 2.89
C SER A 46 -23.10 -7.01 2.85
N VAL A 47 -23.56 -6.20 3.81
CA VAL A 47 -23.18 -4.78 3.88
C VAL A 47 -21.72 -4.61 4.31
N SER A 48 -21.24 -5.42 5.25
CA SER A 48 -19.83 -5.42 5.65
C SER A 48 -18.90 -5.83 4.50
N SER A 49 -19.29 -6.81 3.69
CA SER A 49 -18.53 -7.26 2.53
C SER A 49 -18.50 -6.19 1.44
N LEU A 50 -19.61 -5.48 1.19
CA LEU A 50 -19.63 -4.33 0.28
C LEU A 50 -18.60 -3.28 0.69
N LEU A 51 -18.61 -2.87 1.96
CA LEU A 51 -17.67 -1.88 2.49
C LEU A 51 -16.22 -2.37 2.38
N GLN A 52 -15.98 -3.66 2.65
CA GLN A 52 -14.66 -4.25 2.50
C GLN A 52 -14.20 -4.25 1.03
N ILE A 53 -15.07 -4.61 0.07
CA ILE A 53 -14.76 -4.65 -1.36
C ILE A 53 -14.37 -3.26 -1.89
N VAL A 54 -15.12 -2.22 -1.51
CA VAL A 54 -14.80 -0.82 -1.86
C VAL A 54 -13.38 -0.46 -1.42
N ALA A 55 -12.99 -0.87 -0.21
CA ALA A 55 -11.68 -0.59 0.38
C ALA A 55 -10.56 -1.52 -0.11
N TYR A 56 -10.88 -2.71 -0.63
CA TYR A 56 -9.91 -3.79 -0.84
C TYR A 56 -8.80 -3.46 -1.85
N CYS A 57 -9.05 -2.54 -2.79
CA CYS A 57 -8.04 -2.12 -3.77
C CYS A 57 -6.88 -1.30 -3.17
N ALA A 58 -6.90 -0.97 -1.87
CA ALA A 58 -5.95 -0.09 -1.20
C ALA A 58 -4.48 -0.47 -1.37
N VAL A 59 -4.14 -1.73 -1.09
CA VAL A 59 -2.77 -2.25 -1.19
C VAL A 59 -2.27 -2.17 -2.64
N ASN A 60 -3.12 -2.55 -3.59
CA ASN A 60 -2.80 -2.45 -5.00
C ASN A 60 -2.58 -0.98 -5.42
N CYS A 61 -3.40 -0.06 -4.92
CA CYS A 61 -3.20 1.38 -5.15
C CYS A 61 -1.80 1.81 -4.68
N TYR A 62 -1.34 1.37 -3.50
CA TYR A 62 -0.01 1.70 -2.99
C TYR A 62 1.13 1.21 -3.90
N ALA A 63 1.03 -0.02 -4.40
CA ALA A 63 2.02 -0.58 -5.30
C ALA A 63 2.02 0.11 -6.68
N ILE A 64 0.84 0.35 -7.26
CA ILE A 64 0.69 1.08 -8.53
C ILE A 64 1.17 2.52 -8.39
N ILE A 65 0.87 3.21 -7.29
CA ILE A 65 1.39 4.55 -7.00
C ILE A 65 2.93 4.53 -6.95
N SER A 66 3.52 3.48 -6.38
CA SER A 66 4.98 3.32 -6.33
C SER A 66 5.57 3.25 -7.73
N GLY A 67 4.96 2.50 -8.65
CA GLY A 67 5.32 2.49 -10.07
C GLY A 67 5.12 3.82 -10.77
N TYR A 68 3.95 4.44 -10.59
CA TYR A 68 3.60 5.71 -11.23
C TYR A 68 4.53 6.85 -10.81
N VAL A 69 4.87 6.94 -9.52
CA VAL A 69 5.78 7.98 -9.03
C VAL A 69 7.26 7.60 -9.23
N GLY A 70 7.58 6.31 -9.09
CA GLY A 70 8.95 5.78 -9.14
C GLY A 70 9.52 5.68 -10.56
N TYR A 71 8.69 5.45 -11.57
CA TYR A 71 9.10 5.48 -12.96
C TYR A 71 9.52 6.89 -13.37
N LYS A 72 10.70 7.00 -13.98
CA LYS A 72 11.26 8.23 -14.53
C LYS A 72 11.95 7.88 -15.84
N GLU A 73 11.97 8.83 -16.78
CA GLU A 73 12.70 8.69 -18.05
C GLU A 73 14.23 8.68 -17.83
N GLU A 74 14.71 9.37 -16.80
CA GLU A 74 16.12 9.39 -16.43
C GLU A 74 16.42 8.42 -15.28
N ASP A 75 17.49 7.65 -15.41
CA ASP A 75 18.01 6.78 -14.34
C ASP A 75 18.81 7.60 -13.32
N ASN A 76 18.18 7.93 -12.20
CA ASN A 76 18.80 8.60 -11.05
C ASN A 76 18.45 7.91 -9.73
N TYR A 77 18.48 6.57 -9.75
CA TYR A 77 18.17 5.77 -8.59
C TYR A 77 19.34 5.72 -7.60
N HIS A 78 19.06 5.93 -6.32
CA HIS A 78 20.06 5.85 -5.25
C HIS A 78 19.57 4.86 -4.19
N TYR A 79 20.27 3.73 -4.05
CA TYR A 79 19.93 2.68 -3.09
C TYR A 79 19.93 3.18 -1.65
N THR A 80 20.72 4.21 -1.35
CA THR A 80 20.81 4.82 -0.01
C THR A 80 19.50 5.46 0.45
N LYS A 81 18.60 5.84 -0.47
CA LYS A 81 17.24 6.31 -0.14
C LYS A 81 16.42 5.26 0.61
N TYR A 82 16.83 3.99 0.61
CA TYR A 82 16.22 2.94 1.42
C TYR A 82 16.22 3.30 2.91
N LEU A 83 17.24 4.01 3.40
CA LEU A 83 17.33 4.40 4.80
C LEU A 83 16.13 5.25 5.25
N LYS A 84 15.64 6.16 4.40
CA LYS A 84 14.45 6.98 4.71
C LYS A 84 13.18 6.15 4.85
N PHE A 85 13.13 5.00 4.18
CA PHE A 85 12.03 4.04 4.30
C PHE A 85 12.21 3.13 5.52
N TRP A 86 13.41 2.58 5.71
CA TRP A 86 13.69 1.59 6.75
C TRP A 86 13.71 2.18 8.17
N ILE A 87 14.19 3.41 8.36
CA ILE A 87 14.34 3.98 9.71
C ILE A 87 12.99 4.16 10.43
N PRO A 88 11.91 4.68 9.80
CA PRO A 88 10.59 4.69 10.43
C PRO A 88 10.09 3.28 10.78
N VAL A 89 10.34 2.28 9.93
CA VAL A 89 9.96 0.86 10.21
C VAL A 89 10.69 0.38 11.46
N PHE A 90 12.00 0.58 11.52
CA PHE A 90 12.82 0.22 12.68
C PHE A 90 12.35 0.92 13.95
N PHE A 91 12.08 2.24 13.85
CA PHE A 91 11.61 3.05 14.98
C PHE A 91 10.31 2.49 15.58
N TYR A 92 9.32 2.17 14.75
CA TYR A 92 8.05 1.65 15.25
C TYR A 92 8.14 0.20 15.73
N SER A 93 8.87 -0.65 15.01
CA SER A 93 9.10 -2.05 15.42
C SER A 93 9.72 -2.14 16.81
N VAL A 94 10.87 -1.47 17.00
CA VAL A 94 11.60 -1.48 18.28
C VAL A 94 10.85 -0.67 19.34
N GLY A 95 10.43 0.55 19.02
CA GLY A 95 9.82 1.47 19.98
C GLY A 95 8.54 0.93 20.58
N ILE A 96 7.62 0.40 19.77
CA ILE A 96 6.36 -0.16 20.26
C ILE A 96 6.63 -1.45 21.07
N THR A 97 7.52 -2.33 20.60
CA THR A 97 7.88 -3.55 21.34
C THR A 97 8.44 -3.23 22.72
N ILE A 98 9.32 -2.23 22.85
CA ILE A 98 9.87 -1.79 24.14
C ILE A 98 8.76 -1.22 25.04
N ILE A 99 7.85 -0.41 24.49
CA ILE A 99 6.71 0.13 25.26
C ILE A 99 5.86 -1.00 25.85
N PHE A 100 5.52 -2.02 25.03
CA PHE A 100 4.76 -3.17 25.51
C PHE A 100 5.54 -4.04 26.50
N TYR A 101 6.86 -4.17 26.34
CA TYR A 101 7.70 -4.86 27.31
C TYR A 101 7.68 -4.19 28.68
N VAL A 102 7.68 -2.86 28.73
CA VAL A 102 7.63 -2.10 30.01
C VAL A 102 6.23 -2.16 30.64
N ILE A 103 5.17 -2.05 29.84
CA ILE A 103 3.78 -2.01 30.34
C ILE A 103 3.26 -3.42 30.71
N ASN A 104 3.67 -4.45 29.97
CA ASN A 104 3.17 -5.81 30.11
C ASN A 104 4.33 -6.83 29.96
N SER A 105 5.28 -6.78 30.91
CA SER A 105 6.53 -7.54 30.89
C SER A 105 6.37 -9.06 30.85
N GLY A 106 5.21 -9.59 31.25
CA GLY A 106 4.90 -11.02 31.15
C GLY A 106 4.57 -11.50 29.74
N SER A 107 4.25 -10.57 28.83
CA SER A 107 3.77 -10.90 27.47
C SER A 107 4.82 -10.77 26.37
N VAL A 108 5.87 -9.96 26.59
CA VAL A 108 6.96 -9.71 25.63
C VAL A 108 8.23 -10.38 26.14
N GLY A 109 8.70 -11.42 25.44
CA GLY A 109 9.96 -12.06 25.78
C GLY A 109 11.18 -11.35 25.17
N ILE A 110 12.35 -11.77 25.62
CA ILE A 110 13.64 -11.28 25.10
C ILE A 110 13.78 -11.58 23.60
N LYS A 111 13.23 -12.72 23.16
CA LYS A 111 13.23 -13.12 21.75
C LYS A 111 12.52 -12.08 20.88
N GLU A 112 11.35 -11.63 21.30
CA GLU A 112 10.55 -10.63 20.59
C GLU A 112 11.25 -9.27 20.56
N ILE A 113 11.96 -8.90 21.64
CA ILE A 113 12.81 -7.71 21.65
C ILE A 113 13.90 -7.83 20.58
N ILE A 114 14.66 -8.93 20.55
CA ILE A 114 15.72 -9.15 19.55
C ILE A 114 15.13 -9.10 18.14
N TRP A 115 13.99 -9.75 17.92
CA TRP A 115 13.30 -9.78 16.63
C TRP A 115 12.84 -8.40 16.15
N ALA A 116 12.46 -7.52 17.08
CA ALA A 116 12.03 -6.16 16.75
C ALA A 116 13.17 -5.31 16.14
N PHE A 117 14.44 -5.62 16.39
CA PHE A 117 15.58 -4.93 15.76
C PHE A 117 15.79 -5.33 14.29
N PHE A 118 15.18 -6.42 13.83
CA PHE A 118 15.32 -6.94 12.47
C PHE A 118 13.96 -7.05 11.76
N PRO A 119 13.14 -5.98 11.69
CA PRO A 119 11.73 -6.05 11.28
C PRO A 119 11.51 -6.63 9.87
N VAL A 120 12.48 -6.45 8.98
CA VAL A 120 12.45 -7.02 7.62
C VAL A 120 12.78 -8.52 7.66
N THR A 121 13.74 -8.94 8.47
CA THR A 121 14.11 -10.36 8.56
C THR A 121 13.04 -11.18 9.26
N THR A 122 12.36 -10.60 10.24
CA THR A 122 11.37 -11.28 11.09
C THR A 122 9.94 -11.21 10.56
N TYR A 123 9.74 -10.60 9.39
CA TYR A 123 8.41 -10.45 8.76
C TYR A 123 7.41 -9.70 9.65
N GLU A 124 7.88 -8.70 10.40
CA GLU A 124 7.03 -7.86 11.27
C GLU A 124 5.92 -7.17 10.45
N TYR A 125 6.24 -6.75 9.22
CA TYR A 125 5.29 -6.10 8.33
C TYR A 125 5.39 -6.71 6.93
N TRP A 126 4.39 -7.49 6.54
CA TRP A 126 4.36 -8.17 5.26
C TRP A 126 4.63 -7.23 4.06
N TYR A 127 4.05 -6.02 4.07
CA TYR A 127 4.20 -5.05 2.97
C TYR A 127 5.61 -4.46 2.93
N VAL A 128 6.23 -4.22 4.10
CA VAL A 128 7.60 -3.72 4.18
C VAL A 128 8.57 -4.74 3.62
N ASN A 129 8.35 -6.01 3.94
CA ASN A 129 9.15 -7.11 3.45
C ASN A 129 9.10 -7.21 1.93
N ALA A 130 7.88 -7.29 1.37
CA ALA A 130 7.67 -7.35 -0.06
C ALA A 130 8.21 -6.09 -0.78
N TYR A 131 7.96 -4.90 -0.22
CA TYR A 131 8.43 -3.65 -0.79
C TYR A 131 9.95 -3.50 -0.71
N THR A 132 10.61 -4.09 0.29
CA THR A 132 12.07 -4.07 0.39
C THR A 132 12.71 -4.77 -0.81
N ALA A 133 12.23 -5.96 -1.19
CA ALA A 133 12.70 -6.64 -2.39
C ALA A 133 12.43 -5.81 -3.65
N LEU A 134 11.21 -5.27 -3.79
CA LEU A 134 10.88 -4.37 -4.91
C LEU A 134 11.82 -3.16 -4.95
N PHE A 135 12.10 -2.50 -3.83
CA PHE A 135 12.92 -1.30 -3.76
C PHE A 135 14.29 -1.52 -4.41
N PHE A 136 14.95 -2.65 -4.16
CA PHE A 136 16.25 -2.94 -4.78
C PHE A 136 16.13 -3.31 -6.27
N LEU A 137 14.96 -3.75 -6.74
CA LEU A 137 14.70 -4.09 -8.14
C LEU A 137 14.20 -2.92 -9.00
N ILE A 138 13.67 -1.85 -8.38
CA ILE A 138 13.17 -0.64 -9.07
C ILE A 138 14.10 -0.13 -10.19
N PRO A 139 15.43 0.09 -9.98
CA PRO A 139 16.28 0.63 -11.05
C PRO A 139 16.33 -0.28 -12.28
N TRP A 140 16.37 -1.59 -12.08
CA TRP A 140 16.39 -2.58 -13.16
C TRP A 140 15.06 -2.64 -13.90
N ILE A 141 13.95 -2.62 -13.16
CA ILE A 141 12.61 -2.56 -13.73
C ILE A 141 12.45 -1.27 -14.55
N ASN A 142 12.89 -0.13 -14.01
CA ASN A 142 12.84 1.15 -14.72
C ASN A 142 13.66 1.12 -16.01
N ARG A 143 14.88 0.57 -16.00
CA ARG A 143 15.70 0.40 -17.21
C ARG A 143 15.00 -0.45 -18.26
N LEU A 144 14.37 -1.56 -17.86
CA LEU A 144 13.58 -2.39 -18.77
C LEU A 144 12.43 -1.57 -19.38
N ILE A 145 11.67 -0.86 -18.53
CA ILE A 145 10.50 -0.09 -18.98
C ILE A 145 10.90 1.08 -19.88
N GLN A 146 12.04 1.73 -19.64
CA GLN A 146 12.56 2.81 -20.48
C GLN A 146 12.84 2.31 -21.91
N ASN A 147 13.44 1.13 -22.04
CA ASN A 147 13.89 0.59 -23.32
C ASN A 147 12.79 -0.10 -24.16
N ILE A 148 11.65 -0.46 -23.57
CA ILE A 148 10.51 -0.99 -24.32
C ILE A 148 9.64 0.14 -24.90
N THR A 149 9.11 -0.06 -26.09
CA THR A 149 8.15 0.87 -26.71
C THR A 149 6.82 0.88 -25.97
N GLU A 150 6.01 1.92 -26.15
CA GLU A 150 4.66 1.97 -25.56
C GLU A 150 3.79 0.77 -25.97
N LYS A 151 3.93 0.31 -27.23
CA LYS A 151 3.19 -0.84 -27.76
C LYS A 151 3.60 -2.14 -27.07
N GLU A 152 4.90 -2.35 -26.85
CA GLU A 152 5.42 -3.50 -26.13
C GLU A 152 5.01 -3.48 -24.66
N LEU A 153 5.04 -2.31 -24.01
CA LEU A 153 4.57 -2.19 -22.63
C LEU A 153 3.07 -2.49 -22.49
N ASN A 154 2.23 -2.09 -23.46
CA ASN A 154 0.82 -2.49 -23.48
C ASN A 154 0.66 -4.02 -23.59
N ARG A 155 1.46 -4.68 -24.44
CA ARG A 155 1.46 -6.15 -24.58
C ARG A 155 1.92 -6.84 -23.30
N LEU A 156 2.98 -6.34 -22.67
CA LEU A 156 3.48 -6.85 -21.40
C LEU A 156 2.40 -6.76 -20.31
N ILE A 157 1.77 -5.61 -20.15
CA ILE A 157 0.67 -5.42 -19.19
C ILE A 157 -0.50 -6.35 -19.48
N PHE A 158 -0.87 -6.51 -20.76
CA PHE A 158 -1.92 -7.45 -21.15
C PHE A 158 -1.59 -8.88 -20.71
N VAL A 159 -0.38 -9.37 -21.00
CA VAL A 159 0.06 -10.70 -20.58
C VAL A 159 0.05 -10.84 -19.06
N LEU A 160 0.64 -9.86 -18.34
CA LEU A 160 0.69 -9.89 -16.88
C LEU A 160 -0.72 -9.90 -16.27
N PHE A 161 -1.64 -9.09 -16.80
CA PHE A 161 -3.03 -9.04 -16.34
C PHE A 161 -3.78 -10.35 -16.63
N MET A 162 -3.60 -10.94 -17.82
CA MET A 162 -4.27 -12.19 -18.18
C MET A 162 -3.82 -13.35 -17.30
N PHE A 163 -2.51 -13.48 -17.03
CA PHE A 163 -1.99 -14.60 -16.24
C PHE A 163 -2.13 -14.37 -14.73
N PHE A 164 -1.68 -13.21 -14.24
CA PHE A 164 -1.59 -12.96 -12.80
C PHE A 164 -2.83 -12.30 -12.21
N SER A 165 -3.83 -11.95 -13.04
CA SER A 165 -5.12 -11.49 -12.54
C SER A 165 -6.27 -12.32 -13.04
N VAL A 166 -6.51 -12.41 -14.36
CA VAL A 166 -7.66 -13.14 -14.90
C VAL A 166 -7.56 -14.63 -14.59
N TYR A 167 -6.48 -15.30 -15.00
CA TYR A 167 -6.29 -16.72 -14.76
C TYR A 167 -6.22 -17.04 -13.27
N LEU A 168 -5.38 -16.33 -12.49
CA LEU A 168 -5.27 -16.57 -11.05
C LEU A 168 -6.55 -16.30 -10.25
N THR A 169 -7.43 -15.39 -10.70
CA THR A 169 -8.75 -15.20 -10.05
C THR A 169 -9.52 -16.52 -9.99
N PHE A 170 -9.45 -17.33 -11.06
CA PHE A 170 -10.15 -18.61 -11.13
C PHE A 170 -9.30 -19.77 -10.65
N SER A 171 -7.98 -19.77 -10.90
CA SER A 171 -7.12 -20.89 -10.53
C SER A 171 -6.92 -21.00 -9.02
N THR A 172 -6.91 -19.88 -8.28
CA THR A 172 -6.81 -19.86 -6.81
C THR A 172 -7.94 -20.58 -6.09
N TRP A 173 -9.06 -20.82 -6.78
CA TRP A 173 -10.11 -21.71 -6.29
C TRP A 173 -9.60 -23.15 -6.07
N PHE A 174 -8.68 -23.60 -6.92
CA PHE A 174 -8.10 -24.94 -6.88
C PHE A 174 -6.74 -24.94 -6.18
N ALA A 175 -5.85 -24.03 -6.56
CA ALA A 175 -4.52 -23.88 -6.00
C ALA A 175 -3.95 -22.48 -6.31
N ASP A 176 -3.10 -21.96 -5.43
CA ASP A 176 -2.28 -20.79 -5.74
C ASP A 176 -1.13 -21.18 -6.68
N THR A 177 -1.46 -21.31 -7.97
CA THR A 177 -0.60 -21.91 -9.01
C THR A 177 0.77 -21.26 -9.13
N PHE A 178 0.86 -19.95 -8.88
CA PHE A 178 2.09 -19.17 -8.95
C PHE A 178 2.57 -18.67 -7.57
N THR A 179 1.99 -19.20 -6.49
CA THR A 179 2.39 -18.92 -5.10
C THR A 179 2.48 -17.42 -4.77
N LEU A 180 1.55 -16.62 -5.28
CA LEU A 180 1.51 -15.17 -5.02
C LEU A 180 0.86 -14.80 -3.68
N GLY A 181 0.41 -15.79 -2.91
CA GLY A 181 -0.13 -15.63 -1.57
C GLY A 181 -1.37 -14.74 -1.54
N GLY A 182 -2.22 -14.78 -2.56
CA GLY A 182 -3.36 -13.86 -2.70
C GLY A 182 -2.97 -12.39 -2.94
N GLY A 183 -1.71 -12.14 -3.32
CA GLY A 183 -1.14 -10.82 -3.60
C GLY A 183 -0.33 -10.23 -2.44
N TYR A 184 -0.06 -11.01 -1.40
CA TYR A 184 0.81 -10.63 -0.26
C TYR A 184 2.30 -10.95 -0.55
N ASP A 185 2.71 -10.83 -1.81
CA ASP A 185 4.04 -11.24 -2.28
C ASP A 185 4.77 -10.12 -3.05
N PHE A 186 6.10 -10.14 -3.03
CA PHE A 186 6.92 -9.13 -3.70
C PHE A 186 6.80 -9.18 -5.24
N ALA A 187 6.63 -10.37 -5.83
CA ALA A 187 6.43 -10.52 -7.27
C ALA A 187 5.13 -9.84 -7.71
N TRP A 188 4.09 -9.89 -6.88
CA TRP A 188 2.87 -9.14 -7.11
C TRP A 188 3.10 -7.62 -7.07
N LEU A 189 3.89 -7.13 -6.10
CA LEU A 189 4.26 -5.71 -6.05
C LEU A 189 5.07 -5.27 -7.27
N ILE A 190 5.93 -6.13 -7.84
CA ILE A 190 6.64 -5.88 -9.10
C ILE A 190 5.64 -5.70 -10.25
N ILE A 191 4.68 -6.61 -10.40
CA ILE A 191 3.67 -6.54 -11.46
C ILE A 191 2.89 -5.22 -11.37
N LEU A 192 2.46 -4.85 -10.16
CA LEU A 192 1.73 -3.61 -9.94
C LEU A 192 2.61 -2.36 -10.10
N TYR A 193 3.90 -2.43 -9.77
CA TYR A 193 4.85 -1.36 -10.08
C TYR A 193 4.94 -1.14 -11.58
N ILE A 194 5.05 -2.21 -12.39
CA ILE A 194 5.06 -2.12 -13.86
C ILE A 194 3.74 -1.51 -14.36
N ALA A 195 2.59 -1.89 -13.78
CA ALA A 195 1.29 -1.27 -14.09
C ALA A 195 1.27 0.24 -13.80
N GLY A 196 1.82 0.67 -12.67
CA GLY A 196 1.96 2.10 -12.34
C GLY A 196 2.83 2.87 -13.33
N ALA A 197 3.97 2.30 -13.70
CA ALA A 197 4.86 2.85 -14.69
C ALA A 197 4.20 2.93 -16.08
N TRP A 198 3.42 1.92 -16.46
CA TRP A 198 2.60 1.90 -17.68
C TRP A 198 1.55 3.01 -17.70
N ILE A 199 0.83 3.24 -16.60
CA ILE A 199 -0.15 4.32 -16.52
C ILE A 199 0.51 5.67 -16.83
N LYS A 200 1.73 5.89 -16.34
CA LYS A 200 2.50 7.11 -16.57
C LYS A 200 3.09 7.19 -17.97
N LYS A 201 3.88 6.19 -18.39
CA LYS A 201 4.59 6.18 -19.67
C LYS A 201 3.62 6.30 -20.84
N ASN A 202 2.57 5.48 -20.84
CA ASN A 202 1.60 5.41 -21.93
C ASN A 202 0.42 6.38 -21.74
N LYS A 203 0.47 7.27 -20.74
CA LYS A 203 -0.56 8.27 -20.39
C LYS A 203 -1.98 7.67 -20.36
N ILE A 204 -2.11 6.49 -19.75
CA ILE A 204 -3.37 5.72 -19.74
C ILE A 204 -4.51 6.50 -19.06
N ASN A 205 -4.16 7.30 -18.05
CA ASN A 205 -5.06 8.21 -17.38
C ASN A 205 -5.71 9.24 -18.32
N GLU A 206 -5.02 9.64 -19.39
CA GLU A 206 -5.49 10.63 -20.37
C GLU A 206 -6.26 10.01 -21.54
N LYS A 207 -6.00 8.73 -21.87
CA LYS A 207 -6.68 8.01 -22.96
C LYS A 207 -8.18 7.84 -22.77
N TRP A 208 -8.62 7.74 -21.52
CA TRP A 208 -10.02 7.52 -21.17
C TRP A 208 -10.59 8.65 -20.32
N ARG A 209 -11.90 8.91 -20.44
CA ARG A 209 -12.59 9.90 -19.61
C ARG A 209 -12.67 9.40 -18.17
N VAL A 210 -12.74 10.32 -17.21
CA VAL A 210 -12.92 9.99 -15.78
C VAL A 210 -14.20 9.16 -15.56
N SER A 211 -15.27 9.45 -16.30
CA SER A 211 -16.53 8.68 -16.24
C SER A 211 -16.35 7.21 -16.60
N PHE A 212 -15.47 6.87 -17.54
CA PHE A 212 -15.17 5.48 -17.89
C PHE A 212 -14.59 4.73 -16.68
N TRP A 213 -13.60 5.32 -16.00
CA TRP A 213 -12.98 4.72 -14.82
C TRP A 213 -13.97 4.58 -13.66
N ILE A 214 -14.84 5.57 -13.44
CA ILE A 214 -15.90 5.50 -12.43
C ILE A 214 -16.87 4.34 -12.75
N THR A 215 -17.36 4.27 -13.99
CA THR A 215 -18.25 3.18 -14.42
C THR A 215 -17.61 1.82 -14.25
N MET A 216 -16.34 1.67 -14.65
CA MET A 216 -15.59 0.42 -14.48
C MET A 216 -15.45 0.03 -13.01
N ILE A 217 -15.07 0.97 -12.13
CA ILE A 217 -14.97 0.73 -10.68
C ILE A 217 -16.33 0.29 -10.12
N THR A 218 -17.42 0.98 -10.47
CA THR A 218 -18.76 0.65 -10.03
C THR A 218 -19.19 -0.75 -10.48
N ILE A 219 -18.90 -1.12 -11.74
CA ILE A 219 -19.18 -2.46 -12.27
C ILE A 219 -18.35 -3.51 -11.50
N CYS A 220 -17.06 -3.27 -11.26
CA CYS A 220 -16.21 -4.19 -10.51
C CYS A 220 -16.69 -4.38 -9.06
N ILE A 221 -17.11 -3.30 -8.38
CA ILE A 221 -17.69 -3.37 -7.03
C ILE A 221 -18.98 -4.19 -7.06
N ALA A 222 -19.91 -3.86 -7.97
CA ALA A 222 -21.19 -4.54 -8.08
C ALA A 222 -21.01 -6.03 -8.40
N ALA A 223 -20.18 -6.37 -9.40
CA ALA A 223 -19.91 -7.76 -9.78
C ALA A 223 -19.28 -8.56 -8.62
N THR A 224 -18.28 -7.99 -7.94
CA THR A 224 -17.63 -8.63 -6.79
C THR A 224 -18.61 -8.83 -5.64
N TRP A 225 -19.44 -7.82 -5.35
CA TRP A 225 -20.39 -7.87 -4.23
C TRP A 225 -21.57 -8.81 -4.49
N LEU A 226 -22.12 -8.81 -5.71
CA LEU A 226 -23.15 -9.76 -6.12
C LEU A 226 -22.63 -11.19 -6.06
N TRP A 227 -21.40 -11.44 -6.51
CA TRP A 227 -20.77 -12.75 -6.39
C TRP A 227 -20.61 -13.16 -4.92
N GLU A 228 -20.02 -12.28 -4.09
CA GLU A 228 -19.79 -12.55 -2.67
C GLU A 228 -21.09 -12.81 -1.88
N THR A 229 -22.20 -12.18 -2.29
CA THR A 229 -23.50 -12.30 -1.62
C THR A 229 -24.28 -13.53 -2.09
N PHE A 230 -24.28 -13.82 -3.39
CA PHE A 230 -25.21 -14.80 -3.98
C PHE A 230 -24.56 -16.08 -4.49
N ALA A 231 -23.21 -16.18 -4.58
CA ALA A 231 -22.53 -17.39 -5.05
C ALA A 231 -22.02 -18.24 -3.85
N PRO A 232 -22.77 -19.27 -3.39
CA PRO A 232 -22.41 -20.04 -2.19
C PRO A 232 -21.18 -20.92 -2.41
N VAL A 233 -20.96 -21.41 -3.63
CA VAL A 233 -19.92 -22.41 -3.95
C VAL A 233 -18.56 -21.76 -4.23
N ALA A 234 -18.42 -20.44 -4.24
CA ALA A 234 -17.12 -19.78 -4.48
C ALA A 234 -16.99 -18.41 -3.82
N LYS A 235 -17.35 -18.31 -2.54
CA LYS A 235 -17.16 -17.06 -1.78
C LYS A 235 -15.68 -16.66 -1.80
N ARG A 236 -15.44 -15.35 -1.80
CA ARG A 236 -14.11 -14.72 -1.83
C ARG A 236 -13.31 -14.87 -3.13
N LEU A 237 -13.84 -15.52 -4.18
CA LEU A 237 -13.16 -15.66 -5.48
C LEU A 237 -12.64 -14.32 -6.03
N PHE A 238 -13.49 -13.29 -5.97
CA PHE A 238 -13.14 -11.94 -6.43
C PHE A 238 -12.61 -11.02 -5.31
N VAL A 239 -12.55 -11.48 -4.06
CA VAL A 239 -12.07 -10.69 -2.91
C VAL A 239 -10.64 -11.09 -2.56
N SER A 240 -9.73 -10.83 -3.50
CA SER A 240 -8.29 -11.09 -3.40
C SER A 240 -7.53 -9.97 -4.10
N TYR A 241 -6.30 -9.66 -3.68
CA TYR A 241 -5.55 -8.55 -4.30
C TYR A 241 -5.17 -8.86 -5.74
N ILE A 242 -5.00 -10.13 -6.09
CA ILE A 242 -4.73 -10.54 -7.47
C ILE A 242 -6.00 -10.58 -8.34
N SER A 243 -7.19 -10.43 -7.75
CA SER A 243 -8.42 -10.63 -8.52
C SER A 243 -8.60 -9.57 -9.60
N VAL A 244 -9.18 -9.97 -10.73
CA VAL A 244 -9.41 -9.10 -11.89
C VAL A 244 -10.17 -7.82 -11.51
N THR A 245 -11.18 -7.92 -10.64
CA THR A 245 -12.00 -6.77 -10.24
C THR A 245 -11.22 -5.82 -9.34
N ILE A 246 -10.46 -6.32 -8.37
CA ILE A 246 -9.68 -5.50 -7.44
C ILE A 246 -8.50 -4.81 -8.13
N VAL A 247 -7.87 -5.47 -9.11
CA VAL A 247 -6.80 -4.88 -9.94
C VAL A 247 -7.34 -3.74 -10.79
N LEU A 248 -8.47 -3.96 -11.49
CA LEU A 248 -9.11 -2.91 -12.30
C LEU A 248 -9.53 -1.72 -11.42
N MET A 249 -10.09 -1.98 -10.24
CA MET A 249 -10.42 -0.91 -9.28
C MET A 249 -9.19 -0.07 -8.93
N ALA A 250 -8.06 -0.69 -8.61
CA ALA A 250 -6.83 0.02 -8.26
C ALA A 250 -6.26 0.84 -9.42
N VAL A 251 -6.26 0.29 -10.64
CA VAL A 251 -5.84 1.01 -11.87
C VAL A 251 -6.74 2.22 -12.10
N GLY A 252 -8.06 2.04 -11.98
CA GLY A 252 -9.03 3.13 -12.11
C GLY A 252 -8.84 4.23 -11.06
N MET A 253 -8.62 3.86 -9.81
CA MET A 253 -8.35 4.81 -8.72
C MET A 253 -7.10 5.64 -9.02
N VAL A 254 -6.00 5.02 -9.42
CA VAL A 254 -4.77 5.76 -9.80
C VAL A 254 -5.01 6.65 -11.02
N ALA A 255 -5.73 6.16 -12.04
CA ALA A 255 -6.05 6.95 -13.23
C ALA A 255 -6.87 8.20 -12.89
N ILE A 256 -7.90 8.07 -12.05
CA ILE A 256 -8.74 9.19 -11.60
C ILE A 256 -7.93 10.18 -10.76
N PHE A 257 -7.26 9.70 -9.70
CA PHE A 257 -6.55 10.57 -8.77
C PHE A 257 -5.31 11.21 -9.39
N SER A 258 -4.69 10.59 -10.40
CA SER A 258 -3.61 11.23 -11.16
C SER A 258 -4.04 12.51 -11.89
N ARG A 259 -5.35 12.64 -12.19
CA ARG A 259 -5.94 13.80 -12.88
C ARG A 259 -6.71 14.73 -11.94
N LEU A 260 -6.79 14.39 -10.66
CA LEU A 260 -7.57 15.14 -9.68
C LEU A 260 -6.91 16.49 -9.41
N GLN A 261 -7.62 17.56 -9.75
CA GLN A 261 -7.22 18.92 -9.41
C GLN A 261 -7.82 19.30 -8.06
N LEU A 262 -6.95 19.61 -7.09
CA LEU A 262 -7.35 19.95 -5.74
C LEU A 262 -7.37 21.47 -5.54
N SER A 263 -8.31 21.95 -4.73
CA SER A 263 -8.30 23.34 -4.27
C SER A 263 -7.07 23.64 -3.42
N SER A 264 -6.67 24.91 -3.31
CA SER A 264 -5.50 25.32 -2.52
C SER A 264 -5.58 24.84 -1.06
N ARG A 265 -6.78 24.85 -0.47
CA ARG A 265 -7.03 24.35 0.89
C ARG A 265 -6.76 22.84 1.00
N MET A 266 -7.28 22.05 0.06
CA MET A 266 -7.05 20.60 0.03
C MET A 266 -5.58 20.26 -0.21
N ILE A 267 -4.90 21.00 -1.10
CA ILE A 267 -3.46 20.84 -1.33
C ILE A 267 -2.68 21.04 -0.01
N SER A 268 -3.03 22.05 0.78
CA SER A 268 -2.37 22.30 2.07
C SER A 268 -2.55 21.12 3.04
N ILE A 269 -3.78 20.61 3.17
CA ILE A 269 -4.11 19.47 4.02
C ILE A 269 -3.34 18.22 3.57
N VAL A 270 -3.43 17.90 2.27
CA VAL A 270 -2.75 16.72 1.69
C VAL A 270 -1.24 16.83 1.85
N ARG A 271 -0.65 18.00 1.56
CA ARG A 271 0.80 18.22 1.76
C ARG A 271 1.21 18.01 3.21
N PHE A 272 0.37 18.41 4.15
CA PHE A 272 0.64 18.27 5.58
C PHE A 272 0.57 16.81 6.04
N PHE A 273 -0.45 16.05 5.63
CA PHE A 273 -0.69 14.68 6.12
C PHE A 273 -0.08 13.57 5.26
N SER A 274 0.13 13.76 3.95
CA SER A 274 0.61 12.69 3.06
C SER A 274 1.95 12.08 3.49
N PRO A 275 2.92 12.82 4.08
CA PRO A 275 4.16 12.22 4.58
C PRO A 275 3.95 11.25 5.74
N ALA A 276 2.82 11.36 6.46
CA ALA A 276 2.48 10.52 7.61
C ALA A 276 1.63 9.30 7.26
N ALA A 277 1.19 9.15 5.99
CA ALA A 277 0.30 8.06 5.59
C ALA A 277 0.92 6.69 5.88
N PHE A 278 2.21 6.49 5.56
CA PHE A 278 2.87 5.22 5.78
C PHE A 278 3.03 4.87 7.27
N GLY A 279 3.28 5.86 8.13
CA GLY A 279 3.37 5.64 9.57
C GLY A 279 2.08 5.09 10.18
N VAL A 280 0.91 5.40 9.59
CA VAL A 280 -0.35 4.78 10.02
C VAL A 280 -0.25 3.26 9.95
N TYR A 281 0.17 2.71 8.82
CA TYR A 281 0.37 1.26 8.65
C TYR A 281 1.34 0.69 9.67
N LEU A 282 2.50 1.33 9.85
CA LEU A 282 3.52 0.89 10.80
C LEU A 282 3.02 0.83 12.24
N ILE A 283 2.15 1.76 12.64
CA ILE A 283 1.61 1.80 14.00
C ILE A 283 0.53 0.73 14.16
N HIS A 284 -0.58 0.81 13.41
CA HIS A 284 -1.74 -0.04 13.68
C HIS A 284 -1.54 -1.51 13.27
N SER A 285 -0.56 -1.80 12.41
CA SER A 285 -0.21 -3.17 11.99
C SER A 285 0.98 -3.74 12.76
N GLN A 286 1.56 -3.01 13.73
CA GLN A 286 2.61 -3.56 14.57
C GLN A 286 2.08 -4.73 15.39
N THR A 287 2.85 -5.82 15.52
CA THR A 287 2.43 -7.09 16.14
C THR A 287 1.69 -6.94 17.49
N TRP A 288 2.17 -6.11 18.42
CA TRP A 288 1.55 -5.94 19.74
C TRP A 288 0.28 -5.08 19.68
N ILE A 289 0.31 -3.99 18.91
CA ILE A 289 -0.91 -3.19 18.68
C ILE A 289 -1.97 -4.03 17.98
N TRP A 290 -1.56 -4.82 17.00
CA TRP A 290 -2.43 -5.72 16.27
C TRP A 290 -3.10 -6.72 17.20
N ARG A 291 -2.31 -7.42 18.01
CA ARG A 291 -2.81 -8.45 18.92
C ARG A 291 -3.70 -7.88 20.02
N GLU A 292 -3.28 -6.78 20.64
CA GLU A 292 -3.95 -6.25 21.83
C GLU A 292 -5.12 -5.31 21.51
N LEU A 293 -5.02 -4.52 20.43
CA LEU A 293 -5.96 -3.44 20.12
C LEU A 293 -6.76 -3.65 18.83
N MET A 294 -6.34 -4.54 17.93
CA MET A 294 -7.07 -4.79 16.67
C MET A 294 -7.81 -6.12 16.67
N SER A 295 -7.13 -7.23 16.94
CA SER A 295 -7.65 -8.60 16.75
C SER A 295 -8.96 -8.83 17.50
N ASP A 296 -10.04 -9.10 16.76
CA ASP A 296 -11.41 -9.36 17.25
C ASP A 296 -12.03 -8.23 18.13
N ARG A 297 -11.36 -7.08 18.30
CA ARG A 297 -11.78 -5.96 19.16
C ARG A 297 -12.99 -5.18 18.64
N PHE A 298 -13.37 -5.39 17.39
CA PHE A 298 -14.49 -4.73 16.72
C PHE A 298 -15.63 -5.70 16.41
N SER A 299 -15.57 -6.94 16.89
CA SER A 299 -16.60 -7.98 16.69
C SER A 299 -18.00 -7.53 17.11
N TRP A 300 -18.10 -6.70 18.15
CA TRP A 300 -19.36 -6.14 18.65
C TRP A 300 -20.13 -5.32 17.60
N ILE A 301 -19.46 -4.76 16.59
CA ILE A 301 -20.10 -3.99 15.51
C ILE A 301 -21.05 -4.87 14.70
N ALA A 302 -20.75 -6.17 14.59
CA ALA A 302 -21.56 -7.12 13.82
C ALA A 302 -23.00 -7.29 14.33
N ASN A 303 -23.27 -6.89 15.58
CA ASN A 303 -24.58 -6.99 16.22
C ASN A 303 -25.44 -5.72 16.08
N TYR A 304 -24.90 -4.65 15.49
CA TYR A 304 -25.65 -3.43 15.24
C TYR A 304 -26.60 -3.57 14.05
N LYS A 305 -27.54 -2.64 13.96
CA LYS A 305 -28.49 -2.59 12.84
C LYS A 305 -27.74 -2.39 11.52
N VAL A 306 -28.17 -3.10 10.48
CA VAL A 306 -27.56 -3.11 9.13
C VAL A 306 -27.21 -1.72 8.61
N TYR A 307 -28.11 -0.75 8.77
CA TYR A 307 -27.92 0.62 8.27
C TYR A 307 -26.97 1.47 9.13
N THR A 308 -26.76 1.12 10.40
CA THR A 308 -25.81 1.81 11.29
C THR A 308 -24.40 1.28 11.17
N LEU A 309 -24.24 0.00 10.80
CA LEU A 309 -22.97 -0.71 10.77
C LEU A 309 -21.89 0.01 9.94
N PRO A 310 -22.13 0.46 8.69
CA PRO A 310 -21.11 1.14 7.90
C PRO A 310 -20.55 2.40 8.57
N PHE A 311 -21.43 3.19 9.20
CA PHE A 311 -21.03 4.44 9.86
C PHE A 311 -20.16 4.16 11.09
N ILE A 312 -20.47 3.11 11.86
CA ILE A 312 -19.67 2.70 13.01
C ILE A 312 -18.29 2.22 12.56
N VAL A 313 -18.22 1.37 11.52
CA VAL A 313 -16.95 0.89 10.96
C VAL A 313 -16.10 2.06 10.47
N VAL A 314 -16.68 2.96 9.68
CA VAL A 314 -15.99 4.15 9.15
C VAL A 314 -15.55 5.08 10.29
N GLY A 315 -16.38 5.24 11.33
CA GLY A 315 -16.04 6.01 12.53
C GLY A 315 -14.86 5.42 13.30
N CYS A 316 -14.88 4.11 13.59
CA CYS A 316 -13.78 3.41 14.27
C CYS A 316 -12.49 3.47 13.45
N ALA A 317 -12.56 3.17 12.14
CA ALA A 317 -11.41 3.29 11.25
C ALA A 317 -10.90 4.73 11.18
N GLY A 318 -11.79 5.73 11.20
CA GLY A 318 -11.45 7.15 11.20
C GLY A 318 -10.70 7.54 12.47
N GLY A 319 -11.15 7.06 13.63
CA GLY A 319 -10.47 7.24 14.91
C GLY A 319 -9.05 6.68 14.90
N ILE A 320 -8.88 5.42 14.49
CA ILE A 320 -7.56 4.77 14.38
C ILE A 320 -6.67 5.56 13.41
N PHE A 321 -7.18 5.90 12.23
CA PHE A 321 -6.45 6.62 11.20
C PHE A 321 -5.97 7.99 11.68
N ILE A 322 -6.84 8.78 12.32
CA ILE A 322 -6.49 10.10 12.85
C ILE A 322 -5.46 9.97 13.98
N ILE A 323 -5.67 9.07 14.95
CA ILE A 323 -4.74 8.88 16.07
C ILE A 323 -3.34 8.51 15.53
N CYS A 324 -3.26 7.53 14.64
CA CYS A 324 -1.98 7.11 14.07
C CYS A 324 -1.33 8.21 13.21
N LEU A 325 -2.12 8.97 12.45
CA LEU A 325 -1.60 10.14 11.71
C LEU A 325 -0.98 11.16 12.66
N LEU A 326 -1.64 11.48 13.78
CA LEU A 326 -1.14 12.43 14.76
C LEU A 326 0.17 11.92 15.41
N ILE A 327 0.22 10.64 15.80
CA ILE A 327 1.43 10.01 16.35
C ILE A 327 2.59 10.11 15.34
N GLU A 328 2.35 9.79 14.08
CA GLU A 328 3.38 9.87 13.04
C GLU A 328 3.82 11.31 12.75
N LYS A 329 2.90 12.28 12.87
CA LYS A 329 3.25 13.71 12.77
C LYS A 329 4.12 14.16 13.93
N LEU A 330 3.85 13.70 15.16
CA LEU A 330 4.72 13.95 16.31
C LEU A 330 6.11 13.35 16.09
N ARG A 331 6.18 12.12 15.58
CA ARG A 331 7.44 11.44 15.24
C ARG A 331 8.24 12.21 14.18
N LEU A 332 7.59 12.74 13.13
CA LEU A 332 8.22 13.60 12.13
C LEU A 332 8.84 14.86 12.75
N VAL A 333 8.13 15.54 13.66
CA VAL A 333 8.63 16.71 14.37
C VAL A 333 9.80 16.33 15.29
N LEU A 334 9.69 15.23 16.03
CA LEU A 334 10.74 14.72 16.90
C LEU A 334 12.03 14.46 16.12
N PHE A 335 11.94 13.86 14.94
CA PHE A 335 13.10 13.56 14.08
C PHE A 335 13.79 14.82 13.56
N GLU A 336 13.03 15.89 13.32
CA GLU A 336 13.57 17.17 12.91
C GLU A 336 14.29 17.86 14.10
N VAL A 337 13.63 17.92 15.26
CA VAL A 337 14.16 18.54 16.49
C VAL A 337 15.44 17.84 16.96
N LEU A 338 15.44 16.50 16.99
CA LEU A 338 16.60 15.70 17.36
C LEU A 338 17.66 15.59 16.24
N LYS A 339 17.46 16.28 15.11
CA LYS A 339 18.35 16.25 13.94
C LYS A 339 18.62 14.84 13.40
N ILE A 340 17.71 13.89 13.64
CA ILE A 340 17.79 12.53 13.10
C ILE A 340 17.78 12.60 11.57
N ASN A 341 16.95 13.45 10.97
CA ASN A 341 16.93 13.65 9.51
C ASN A 341 18.30 14.04 8.94
N ARG A 342 19.08 14.85 9.68
CA ARG A 342 20.44 15.22 9.29
C ARG A 342 21.41 14.04 9.40
N LEU A 343 21.29 13.24 10.46
CA LEU A 343 22.08 12.02 10.62
C LEU A 343 21.82 11.02 9.48
N ILE A 344 20.55 10.83 9.11
CA ILE A 344 20.16 9.98 7.96
C ILE A 344 20.86 10.46 6.69
N GLN A 345 20.84 11.76 6.40
CA GLN A 345 21.50 12.31 5.21
C GLN A 345 23.02 12.11 5.23
N ILE A 346 23.66 12.20 6.40
CA ILE A 346 25.10 11.94 6.54
C ILE A 346 25.40 10.46 6.27
N LEU A 347 24.59 9.56 6.83
CA LEU A 347 24.71 8.12 6.61
C LEU A 347 24.48 7.76 5.13
N GLU A 348 23.46 8.33 4.49
CA GLU A 348 23.19 8.16 3.07
C GLU A 348 24.42 8.53 2.22
N ARG A 349 25.02 9.71 2.43
CA ARG A 349 26.21 10.14 1.65
C ARG A 349 27.41 9.23 1.86
N ARG A 350 27.65 8.78 3.10
CA ARG A 350 28.75 7.87 3.42
C ARG A 350 28.57 6.51 2.74
N LEU A 351 27.38 5.93 2.86
CA LEU A 351 27.06 4.65 2.21
C LEU A 351 27.16 4.76 0.69
N GLU A 352 26.72 5.87 0.12
CA GLU A 352 26.80 6.09 -1.33
C GLU A 352 28.25 6.14 -1.82
N SER A 353 29.13 6.83 -1.08
CA SER A 353 30.57 6.84 -1.37
C SER A 353 31.17 5.43 -1.30
N VAL A 354 30.82 4.64 -0.29
CA VAL A 354 31.30 3.26 -0.13
C VAL A 354 30.81 2.39 -1.28
N LEU A 355 29.52 2.45 -1.62
CA LEU A 355 28.92 1.68 -2.71
C LEU A 355 29.54 2.03 -4.06
N ASN A 356 29.75 3.31 -4.35
CA ASN A 356 30.40 3.73 -5.59
C ASN A 356 31.84 3.21 -5.69
N ASN A 357 32.59 3.23 -4.59
CA ASN A 357 33.93 2.63 -4.55
C ASN A 357 33.90 1.11 -4.79
N CYS A 358 32.91 0.41 -4.23
CA CYS A 358 32.74 -1.03 -4.46
C CYS A 358 32.36 -1.32 -5.92
N PHE A 359 31.41 -0.59 -6.50
CA PHE A 359 30.98 -0.81 -7.88
C PHE A 359 32.09 -0.49 -8.89
N ASN A 360 32.86 0.58 -8.67
CA ASN A 360 33.99 0.92 -9.53
C ASN A 360 35.09 -0.16 -9.51
N LYS A 361 35.25 -0.91 -8.41
CA LYS A 361 36.20 -2.03 -8.32
C LYS A 361 35.72 -3.32 -8.99
N ILE A 362 34.41 -3.46 -9.21
CA ILE A 362 33.83 -4.66 -9.83
C ILE A 362 33.67 -4.45 -11.35
N GLY A 363 33.44 -3.21 -11.79
CA GLY A 363 33.24 -2.86 -13.20
C GLY A 363 34.50 -2.42 -13.95
N GLY A 364 35.65 -2.34 -13.27
CA GLY A 364 36.97 -2.20 -13.87
C GLY A 364 37.73 -3.50 -13.75
#